data_AF-A0A7L0N2N0-F1
#
_entry.id   AF-A0A7L0N2N0-F1
#
_cell.length_a   1.000
_cell.length_b   1.000
_cell.length_c   1.000
_cell.angle_alpha   90.00
_cell.angle_beta   90.00
_cell.angle_gamma   90.00
#
_symmetry.space_group_name_H-M   'P 1'
#
loop_
_entity.id
_entity.type
_entity.pdbx_description
1 polymer ?
#
loop_
_entity_poly.entity_id
_entity_poly.type
_entity_poly.pdbx_seq_one_letter_code
_entity_poly.pdbx_strand_id
1 'polypeptide(L)'
;LVPPSGRHRSSAPLQLLLFLHGWYSAAYFLLEAFVFVYKALLLPYPVSNLVLDVALLLLYLGTEGTRIFFGSKGNLCRRKVPLSLSLALTVPAAALATYYLLLQTYSLRLEAFLSAILLLLYGLELLLGLLALLSFSRCHIL
;
A
#
# COMPACT_ATOMS: atom_id res chain seq x y z
N LEU A 1 -29.24 0.92 -35.55
CA LEU A 1 -28.61 0.10 -34.49
C LEU A 1 -27.17 0.57 -34.34
N VAL A 2 -26.94 1.54 -33.45
CA VAL A 2 -25.58 1.97 -33.09
C VAL A 2 -25.12 1.02 -31.99
N PRO A 3 -23.99 0.30 -32.12
CA PRO A 3 -23.49 -0.51 -31.02
C PRO A 3 -23.19 0.42 -29.84
N PRO A 4 -23.46 0.01 -28.58
CA PRO A 4 -23.06 0.83 -27.46
C PRO A 4 -21.55 1.02 -27.55
N SER A 5 -21.13 2.27 -27.75
CA SER A 5 -19.75 2.70 -27.64
C SER A 5 -19.27 2.22 -26.27
N GLY A 6 -18.53 1.10 -26.27
CA GLY A 6 -18.03 0.43 -25.08
C GLY A 6 -17.09 1.38 -24.38
N ARG A 7 -17.65 2.19 -23.48
CA ARG A 7 -16.95 3.27 -22.82
C ARG A 7 -15.76 2.66 -22.09
N HIS A 8 -14.59 2.88 -22.66
CA HIS A 8 -13.30 2.37 -22.21
C HIS A 8 -12.98 2.97 -20.82
N ARG A 9 -13.51 2.38 -19.73
CA ARG A 9 -13.31 2.87 -18.37
C ARG A 9 -12.18 2.14 -17.65
N SER A 10 -11.32 2.89 -16.95
CA SER A 10 -10.39 2.37 -15.94
C SER A 10 -11.18 1.74 -14.78
N SER A 11 -10.54 0.93 -13.95
CA SER A 11 -11.20 0.33 -12.80
C SER A 11 -11.43 1.41 -11.74
N ALA A 12 -12.65 1.96 -11.71
CA ALA A 12 -13.10 2.94 -10.72
C ALA A 12 -12.91 2.46 -9.25
N PRO A 13 -13.26 1.22 -8.86
CA PRO A 13 -13.07 0.78 -7.47
C PRO A 13 -11.59 0.71 -7.07
N LEU A 14 -10.71 0.27 -7.98
CA LEU A 14 -9.27 0.24 -7.74
C LEU A 14 -8.69 1.65 -7.55
N GLN A 15 -9.16 2.63 -8.34
CA GLN A 15 -8.69 4.02 -8.19
C GLN A 15 -9.10 4.63 -6.86
N LEU A 16 -10.33 4.35 -6.41
CA LEU A 16 -10.81 4.79 -5.10
C LEU A 16 -9.99 4.17 -3.97
N LEU A 17 -9.68 2.86 -4.08
CA LEU A 17 -8.86 2.16 -3.09
C LEU A 17 -7.43 2.72 -3.03
N LEU A 18 -6.80 2.99 -4.17
CA LEU A 18 -5.47 3.62 -4.22
C LEU A 18 -5.46 5.03 -3.59
N PHE A 19 -6.52 5.81 -3.80
CA PHE A 19 -6.67 7.11 -3.16
C PHE A 19 -6.82 6.99 -1.64
N LEU A 20 -7.64 6.05 -1.17
CA LEU A 20 -7.79 5.73 0.24
C LEU A 20 -6.47 5.25 0.86
N HIS A 21 -5.69 4.44 0.14
CA HIS A 21 -4.35 4.04 0.54
C HIS A 21 -3.40 5.23 0.74
N GLY A 22 -3.48 6.26 -0.11
CA GLY A 22 -2.69 7.48 0.06
C GLY A 22 -2.95 8.18 1.38
N TRP A 23 -4.22 8.38 1.74
CA TRP A 23 -4.59 8.99 3.02
C TRP A 23 -4.25 8.10 4.21
N TYR A 24 -4.55 6.81 4.10
CA TYR A 24 -4.29 5.85 5.16
C TYR A 24 -2.79 5.71 5.44
N SER A 25 -1.95 5.60 4.40
CA SER A 25 -0.50 5.48 4.54
C SER A 25 0.13 6.74 5.14
N ALA A 26 -0.34 7.93 4.78
CA ALA A 26 0.10 9.18 5.39
C ALA A 26 -0.26 9.23 6.89
N ALA A 27 -1.49 8.86 7.25
CA ALA A 27 -1.92 8.79 8.64
C ALA A 27 -1.14 7.74 9.44
N TYR A 28 -0.91 6.56 8.86
CA TYR A 28 -0.11 5.48 9.44
C TYR A 28 1.32 5.96 9.73
N PHE A 29 1.98 6.57 8.75
CA PHE A 29 3.35 7.10 8.89
C PHE A 29 3.47 8.13 10.02
N LEU A 30 2.54 9.10 10.06
CA LEU A 30 2.54 10.12 11.11
C LEU A 30 2.32 9.51 12.49
N LEU A 31 1.37 8.58 12.61
CA LEU A 31 1.03 7.96 13.89
C LEU A 31 2.17 7.07 14.41
N GLU A 32 2.79 6.27 13.54
CA GLU A 32 4.02 5.52 13.88
C GLU A 32 5.14 6.45 14.33
N ALA A 33 5.38 7.55 13.62
CA ALA A 33 6.39 8.53 14.02
C ALA A 33 6.13 9.12 15.42
N PHE A 34 4.88 9.47 15.74
CA PHE A 34 4.51 9.92 17.10
C PHE A 34 4.71 8.83 18.15
N VAL A 35 4.35 7.59 17.83
CA VAL A 35 4.52 6.45 18.73
C VAL A 35 6.00 6.15 18.97
N PHE A 36 6.87 6.34 17.98
CA PHE A 36 8.32 6.20 18.17
C PHE A 36 8.89 7.26 19.10
N VAL A 37 8.44 8.51 18.99
CA VAL A 37 8.80 9.56 19.95
C VAL A 37 8.33 9.18 21.36
N TYR A 38 7.08 8.71 21.50
CA TYR A 38 6.57 8.21 22.78
C TYR A 38 7.44 7.09 23.36
N LYS A 39 7.79 6.10 22.55
CA LYS A 39 8.65 4.96 22.94
C LYS A 39 10.04 5.41 23.35
N ALA A 40 10.66 6.32 22.62
CA ALA A 40 11.99 6.83 22.92
C ALA A 40 12.05 7.60 24.25
N LEU A 41 10.95 8.24 24.65
CA LEU A 41 10.89 9.04 25.87
C LEU A 41 10.50 8.24 27.12
N LEU A 42 9.59 7.26 26.99
CA LEU A 42 8.92 6.63 28.13
C LEU A 42 9.26 5.15 28.32
N LEU A 43 9.74 4.47 27.28
CA LEU A 43 10.09 3.05 27.32
C LEU A 43 11.61 2.91 27.25
N PRO A 44 12.22 1.92 27.92
CA PRO A 44 13.64 1.60 27.77
C PRO A 44 13.90 0.93 26.40
N TYR A 45 13.68 1.67 25.31
CA TYR A 45 13.79 1.18 23.94
C TYR A 45 15.27 1.16 23.50
N PRO A 46 15.84 0.01 23.11
CA PRO A 46 17.22 -0.05 22.64
C PRO A 46 17.42 0.83 21.40
N VAL A 47 18.41 1.73 21.44
CA VAL A 47 18.66 2.69 20.35
C VAL A 47 18.91 2.00 19.01
N SER A 48 19.58 0.85 18.99
CA SER A 48 19.82 0.05 17.78
C SER A 48 18.52 -0.34 17.06
N ASN A 49 17.52 -0.76 17.83
CA ASN A 49 16.24 -1.20 17.29
C ASN A 49 15.42 0.00 16.84
N LEU A 50 15.47 1.11 17.58
CA LEU A 50 14.79 2.35 17.21
C LEU A 50 15.31 2.90 15.88
N VAL A 51 16.63 2.88 15.65
CA VAL A 51 17.23 3.31 14.39
C VAL A 51 16.77 2.43 13.23
N LEU A 52 16.73 1.11 13.42
CA LEU A 52 16.22 0.18 12.42
C LEU A 52 14.74 0.45 12.10
N ASP A 53 13.90 0.60 13.13
CA ASP A 53 12.48 0.84 12.96
C ASP A 53 12.22 2.18 12.24
N VAL A 54 12.93 3.25 12.60
CA VAL A 54 12.84 4.53 11.88
C VAL A 54 13.28 4.37 10.41
N ALA A 55 14.37 3.65 10.13
CA ALA A 55 14.83 3.41 8.77
C ALA A 55 13.79 2.61 7.94
N LEU A 56 13.17 1.59 8.54
CA LEU A 56 12.10 0.82 7.91
C LEU A 56 10.84 1.68 7.67
N LEU A 57 10.55 2.66 8.53
CA LEU A 57 9.41 3.57 8.38
C LEU A 57 9.61 4.53 7.19
N LEU A 58 10.85 5.00 7.00
CA LEU A 58 11.22 5.78 5.82
C LEU A 58 11.18 4.95 4.55
N LEU A 59 11.65 3.70 4.60
CA LEU A 59 11.56 2.76 3.49
C LEU A 59 10.10 2.46 3.12
N TYR A 60 9.23 2.32 4.12
CA TYR A 60 7.79 2.17 3.94
C TYR A 60 7.20 3.37 3.18
N LEU A 61 7.52 4.60 3.59
CA LEU A 61 7.02 5.81 2.94
C LEU A 61 7.42 5.87 1.45
N GLY A 62 8.68 5.56 1.13
CA GLY A 62 9.15 5.51 -0.25
C GLY A 62 8.47 4.40 -1.08
N THR A 63 8.29 3.22 -0.48
CA THR A 63 7.63 2.08 -1.13
C THR A 63 6.16 2.38 -1.40
N GLU A 64 5.42 2.92 -0.43
CA GLU A 64 4.01 3.31 -0.60
C GLU A 64 3.85 4.41 -1.65
N GLY A 65 4.68 5.45 -1.61
CA GLY A 65 4.62 6.55 -2.57
C GLY A 65 4.82 6.07 -4.01
N THR A 66 5.84 5.22 -4.24
CA THR A 66 6.11 4.66 -5.58
C THR A 66 5.00 3.71 -6.02
N ARG A 67 4.53 2.82 -5.14
CA ARG A 67 3.42 1.89 -5.38
C ARG A 67 2.16 2.63 -5.84
N ILE A 68 1.69 3.60 -5.05
CA ILE A 68 0.45 4.35 -5.34
C ILE A 68 0.57 5.16 -6.63
N PHE A 69 1.74 5.76 -6.89
CA PHE A 69 2.01 6.48 -8.12
C PHE A 69 1.89 5.58 -9.35
N PHE A 70 2.59 4.45 -9.36
CA PHE A 70 2.55 3.51 -10.47
C PHE A 70 1.17 2.85 -10.62
N GLY A 71 0.50 2.51 -9.51
CA GLY A 71 -0.85 1.94 -9.51
C GLY A 71 -1.87 2.88 -10.13
N SER A 72 -1.86 4.15 -9.72
CA SER A 72 -2.77 5.18 -10.25
C SER A 72 -2.50 5.46 -11.73
N LYS A 73 -1.23 5.63 -12.12
CA LYS A 73 -0.86 5.84 -13.53
C LYS A 73 -1.19 4.61 -14.39
N GLY A 74 -0.92 3.40 -13.89
CA GLY A 74 -1.19 2.16 -14.60
C GLY A 74 -2.67 1.89 -14.81
N ASN A 75 -3.51 2.14 -13.80
CA ASN A 75 -4.96 2.00 -13.89
C ASN A 75 -5.59 3.04 -14.84
N LEU A 76 -5.21 4.31 -14.71
CA LEU A 76 -5.76 5.40 -15.55
C LEU A 76 -5.33 5.29 -17.02
N CYS A 77 -4.05 4.97 -17.28
CA CYS A 77 -3.53 4.82 -18.64
C CYS A 77 -3.69 3.41 -19.21
N ARG A 78 -4.32 2.48 -18.47
CA ARG A 78 -4.43 1.04 -18.81
C ARG A 78 -3.10 0.39 -19.20
N ARG A 79 -2.00 0.86 -18.63
CA ARG A 79 -0.67 0.31 -18.92
C ARG A 79 -0.42 -0.84 -17.96
N LYS A 80 -0.30 -2.05 -18.51
CA LYS A 80 -0.06 -3.27 -17.74
C LYS A 80 1.22 -3.19 -16.93
N VAL A 81 2.31 -2.71 -17.53
CA VAL A 81 3.64 -2.63 -16.90
C VAL A 81 3.64 -1.84 -15.56
N PRO A 82 3.23 -0.55 -15.52
CA PRO A 82 3.20 0.19 -14.25
C PRO A 82 2.18 -0.38 -13.25
N LEU A 83 1.06 -0.93 -13.72
CA LEU A 83 0.11 -1.58 -12.82
C LEU A 83 0.70 -2.85 -12.19
N SER A 84 1.36 -3.70 -12.99
CA SER A 84 2.08 -4.87 -12.49
C SER A 84 3.22 -4.50 -11.54
N LEU A 85 3.94 -3.41 -11.82
CA LEU A 85 4.98 -2.90 -10.93
C LEU A 85 4.40 -2.45 -9.58
N SER A 86 3.24 -1.77 -9.57
CA SER A 86 2.51 -1.45 -8.34
C SER A 86 2.19 -2.70 -7.53
N LEU A 87 1.65 -3.75 -8.17
CA LEU A 87 1.32 -4.99 -7.49
C LEU A 87 2.55 -5.72 -6.95
N ALA A 88 3.67 -5.69 -7.68
CA ALA A 88 4.94 -6.21 -7.21
C ALA A 88 5.44 -5.45 -5.99
N LEU A 89 5.30 -4.12 -5.97
CA LEU A 89 5.66 -3.26 -4.82
C LEU A 89 4.73 -3.45 -3.61
N THR A 90 3.53 -4.02 -3.79
CA THR A 90 2.69 -4.43 -2.65
C THR A 90 3.34 -5.52 -1.80
N VAL A 91 4.21 -6.37 -2.37
CA VAL A 91 4.91 -7.42 -1.62
C VAL A 91 5.88 -6.85 -0.58
N PRO A 92 6.87 -6.00 -0.92
CA PRO A 92 7.72 -5.37 0.08
C PRO A 92 6.93 -4.45 1.02
N ALA A 93 5.87 -3.77 0.56
CA ALA A 93 5.02 -2.96 1.43
C ALA A 93 4.29 -3.81 2.48
N ALA A 94 3.73 -4.95 2.09
CA ALA A 94 3.10 -5.90 2.99
C ALA A 94 4.12 -6.50 3.97
N ALA A 95 5.35 -6.80 3.52
CA ALA A 95 6.41 -7.28 4.40
C ALA A 95 6.76 -6.26 5.49
N LEU A 96 6.83 -4.97 5.16
CA LEU A 96 7.05 -3.90 6.13
C LEU A 96 5.88 -3.78 7.11
N ALA A 97 4.63 -3.86 6.65
CA ALA A 97 3.46 -3.87 7.53
C ALA A 97 3.45 -5.10 8.46
N THR A 98 3.83 -6.28 7.97
CA THR A 98 3.99 -7.49 8.78
C THR A 98 5.11 -7.33 9.81
N TYR A 99 6.21 -6.65 9.46
CA TYR A 99 7.29 -6.35 10.42
C TYR A 99 6.76 -5.52 11.60
N TYR A 100 6.03 -4.43 11.34
CA TYR A 100 5.43 -3.61 12.42
C TYR A 100 4.36 -4.35 13.22
N LEU A 101 3.64 -5.27 12.59
CA LEU A 101 2.64 -6.08 13.26
C LEU A 101 3.25 -7.13 14.22
N LEU A 102 4.33 -7.80 13.82
CA LEU A 102 4.80 -9.03 14.48
C LEU A 102 6.22 -8.95 15.06
N LEU A 103 7.12 -8.20 14.43
CA LEU A 103 8.56 -8.27 14.70
C LEU A 103 9.11 -7.05 15.46
N GLN A 104 8.35 -5.95 15.51
CA GLN A 104 8.74 -4.76 16.24
C GLN A 104 8.89 -5.03 17.75
N THR A 105 9.91 -4.43 18.38
CA THR A 105 10.32 -4.77 19.77
C THR A 105 9.22 -4.49 20.80
N TYR A 106 8.54 -3.35 20.67
CA TYR A 106 7.38 -3.00 21.50
C TYR A 106 6.18 -2.67 20.63
N SER A 107 5.43 -3.67 20.16
CA SER A 107 4.21 -3.43 19.39
C SER A 107 3.03 -3.08 20.31
N LEU A 108 2.50 -1.85 20.21
CA LEU A 108 1.31 -1.42 20.93
C LEU A 108 0.05 -1.94 20.22
N ARG A 109 -1.05 -2.10 20.97
CA ARG A 109 -2.33 -2.58 20.41
C ARG A 109 -2.85 -1.72 19.26
N LEU A 110 -2.60 -0.41 19.31
CA LEU A 110 -2.99 0.53 18.26
C LEU A 110 -2.23 0.27 16.96
N GLU A 111 -0.91 0.11 17.03
CA GLU A 111 -0.04 -0.18 15.87
C GLU A 111 -0.41 -1.52 15.23
N ALA A 112 -0.67 -2.54 16.05
CA ALA A 112 -1.13 -3.84 15.57
C ALA A 112 -2.46 -3.75 14.82
N PHE A 113 -3.42 -3.00 15.34
CA PHE A 113 -4.71 -2.79 14.67
C PHE A 113 -4.57 -2.08 13.33
N LEU A 114 -3.74 -1.03 13.28
CA LEU A 114 -3.47 -0.29 12.06
C LEU A 114 -2.75 -1.15 11.02
N SER A 115 -1.71 -1.88 11.43
CA SER A 115 -0.95 -2.74 10.53
C SER A 115 -1.80 -3.89 9.98
N ALA A 116 -2.73 -4.43 10.77
CA ALA A 116 -3.70 -5.43 10.32
C ALA A 116 -4.67 -4.88 9.27
N ILE A 117 -5.22 -3.67 9.48
CA ILE A 117 -6.08 -3.00 8.50
C ILE A 117 -5.29 -2.74 7.20
N LEU A 118 -4.06 -2.26 7.31
CA LEU A 118 -3.21 -1.99 6.16
C LEU A 118 -2.99 -3.25 5.31
N LEU A 119 -2.68 -4.39 5.95
CA LEU A 119 -2.54 -5.69 5.28
C LEU A 119 -3.84 -6.13 4.60
N LEU A 120 -4.99 -5.91 5.23
CA LEU A 120 -6.29 -6.21 4.62
C LEU A 120 -6.52 -5.37 3.35
N LEU A 121 -6.20 -4.07 3.40
CA LEU A 121 -6.30 -3.17 2.25
C LEU A 121 -5.37 -3.59 1.11
N TYR A 122 -4.13 -4.02 1.42
CA TYR A 122 -3.23 -4.60 0.42
C TYR A 122 -3.80 -5.84 -0.24
N GLY A 123 -4.43 -6.74 0.52
CA GLY A 123 -5.10 -7.93 -0.02
C GLY A 123 -6.22 -7.57 -1.00
N LEU A 124 -7.05 -6.58 -0.65
CA LEU A 124 -8.09 -6.05 -1.53
C LEU A 124 -7.52 -5.40 -2.79
N GLU A 125 -6.43 -4.64 -2.67
CA GLU A 125 -5.76 -4.00 -3.82
C GLU A 125 -5.17 -5.04 -4.76
N LEU A 126 -4.51 -6.08 -4.23
CA LEU A 126 -3.99 -7.18 -5.04
C LEU A 126 -5.10 -7.87 -5.81
N LEU A 127 -6.22 -8.18 -5.15
CA LEU A 127 -7.37 -8.80 -5.79
C LEU A 127 -7.91 -7.93 -6.94
N LEU A 128 -8.21 -6.65 -6.67
CA LEU A 128 -8.76 -5.73 -7.67
C LEU A 128 -7.76 -5.42 -8.79
N GLY A 129 -6.49 -5.31 -8.47
CA GLY A 129 -5.41 -5.08 -9.43
C GLY A 129 -5.20 -6.24 -10.38
N LEU A 130 -5.23 -7.48 -9.88
CA LEU A 130 -5.19 -8.69 -10.71
C LEU A 130 -6.41 -8.76 -11.64
N LEU A 131 -7.62 -8.52 -11.13
CA LEU A 131 -8.83 -8.47 -11.94
C LEU A 131 -8.74 -7.39 -13.04
N ALA A 132 -8.16 -6.22 -12.74
CA ALA A 132 -7.92 -5.17 -13.73
C ALA A 132 -6.94 -5.61 -14.82
N LEU A 133 -5.82 -6.26 -14.46
CA LEU A 133 -4.86 -6.79 -15.43
C LEU A 133 -5.46 -7.87 -16.35
N LEU A 134 -6.28 -8.76 -15.78
CA LEU A 134 -6.99 -9.79 -16.55
C LEU A 134 -7.98 -9.16 -17.54
N SER A 135 -8.74 -8.16 -17.10
CA SER A 135 -9.66 -7.40 -17.96
C SER A 135 -8.94 -6.70 -19.12
N PHE A 136 -7.82 -6.03 -18.84
CA PHE A 136 -7.01 -5.39 -19.88
C PHE A 136 -6.39 -6.38 -20.86
N SER A 137 -6.12 -7.61 -20.43
CA SER A 137 -5.56 -8.65 -21.30
C SER A 137 -6.59 -9.26 -22.25
N ARG A 138 -7.84 -9.41 -21.79
CA ARG A 138 -8.94 -9.88 -22.65
C ARG A 138 -9.30 -8.86 -23.75
N CYS A 139 -9.24 -7.56 -23.44
CA CYS A 139 -9.56 -6.49 -24.39
C CYS A 139 -8.51 -6.29 -25.50
N HIS A 140 -7.31 -6.87 -25.38
CA HIS A 140 -6.28 -6.83 -26.42
C HIS A 140 -6.36 -8.05 -27.37
N ILE A 141 -7.06 -9.11 -26.96
CA ILE A 141 -7.14 -10.37 -27.72
C ILE A 141 -8.41 -10.42 -28.59
N LEU A 142 -9.42 -9.60 -28.26
CA LEU A 142 -10.62 -9.36 -29.06
C LEU A 142 -10.45 -8.08 -29.90
#